data_AF-A0A0C3G3T3-F1
#
_entry.id   AF-A0A0C3G3T3-F1
#
_cell.length_a   1.000
_cell.length_b   1.000
_cell.length_c   1.000
_cell.angle_alpha   90.00
_cell.angle_beta   90.00
_cell.angle_gamma   90.00
#
_symmetry.space_group_name_H-M   'P 1'
#
loop_
_entity.id
_entity.type
_entity.pdbx_description
1 polymer ?
#
loop_
_entity_poly.entity_id
_entity_poly.type
_entity_poly.pdbx_seq_one_letter_code
_entity_poly.pdbx_strand_id
1 'polypeptide(L)'
;RRFEGQRSAFMIITFRTAESANTAIQNSLYICSKRCTTQKLLPEPRRCFKCHAINARHIAANCKEITDICDTCGGAHLSRECSLKDELPEKHYCVNCKTYGHASRDRLCPAYTKCTDELNTRMPENLYKYFPMDNPRTWELTHP
;
A
#
# COMPACT_ATOMS: atom_id res chain seq x y z
N ARG A 1 -5.66 -4.34 -11.75
CA ARG A 1 -6.00 -5.49 -12.62
C ARG A 1 -5.32 -5.24 -13.96
N ARG A 2 -4.64 -6.23 -14.55
CA ARG A 2 -4.14 -6.07 -15.92
C ARG A 2 -5.33 -6.05 -16.87
N PHE A 3 -5.33 -5.14 -17.84
CA PHE A 3 -6.40 -5.00 -18.81
C PHE A 3 -5.81 -4.94 -20.21
N GLU A 4 -6.65 -5.26 -21.20
CA GLU A 4 -6.26 -5.25 -22.60
C GLU A 4 -5.82 -3.85 -23.02
N GLY A 5 -4.59 -3.71 -23.53
CA GLY A 5 -3.99 -2.40 -23.84
C GLY A 5 -3.14 -1.77 -22.74
N GLN A 6 -2.90 -2.44 -21.59
CA GLN A 6 -1.94 -1.95 -20.59
C GLN A 6 -0.51 -1.90 -21.18
N ARG A 7 0.09 -0.70 -21.23
CA ARG A 7 1.44 -0.46 -21.80
C ARG A 7 2.54 -0.16 -20.77
N SER A 8 2.21 -0.21 -19.47
CA SER A 8 3.15 0.13 -18.39
C SER A 8 2.91 -0.76 -17.18
N ALA A 9 3.98 -1.04 -16.46
CA ALA A 9 3.97 -1.82 -15.23
C ALA A 9 4.88 -1.16 -14.18
N PHE A 10 4.62 -1.47 -12.92
CA PHE A 10 5.54 -1.16 -11.82
C PHE A 10 6.55 -2.30 -11.69
N MET A 11 7.77 -1.96 -11.30
CA MET A 11 8.84 -2.92 -11.04
C MET A 11 9.44 -2.64 -9.66
N ILE A 12 9.75 -3.70 -8.94
CA ILE A 12 10.53 -3.63 -7.71
C ILE A 12 11.96 -4.02 -8.07
N ILE A 13 12.91 -3.15 -7.74
CA ILE A 13 14.34 -3.35 -8.01
C ILE A 13 15.06 -3.41 -6.67
N THR A 14 15.90 -4.43 -6.50
CA THR A 14 16.78 -4.55 -5.34
C THR A 14 18.16 -4.05 -5.71
N PHE A 15 18.69 -3.14 -4.89
CA PHE A 15 20.05 -2.64 -5.00
C PHE A 15 20.93 -3.30 -3.95
N ARG A 16 22.24 -3.44 -4.24
CA ARG A 16 23.21 -3.99 -3.28
C ARG A 16 23.55 -3.02 -2.15
N THR A 17 23.44 -1.71 -2.40
CA THR A 17 23.80 -0.66 -1.44
C THR A 17 22.74 0.44 -1.39
N ALA A 18 22.64 1.09 -0.23
CA ALA A 18 21.78 2.27 -0.05
C ALA A 18 22.17 3.43 -0.98
N GLU A 19 23.46 3.60 -1.25
CA GLU A 19 23.98 4.65 -2.13
C GLU A 19 23.48 4.48 -3.58
N SER A 20 23.53 3.27 -4.13
CA SER A 20 23.01 2.99 -5.48
C SER A 20 21.49 3.19 -5.54
N ALA A 21 20.77 2.79 -4.50
CA ALA A 21 19.32 3.02 -4.41
C ALA A 21 18.99 4.52 -4.35
N ASN A 22 19.72 5.29 -3.54
CA ASN A 22 19.53 6.74 -3.41
C ASN A 22 19.83 7.48 -4.72
N THR A 23 20.86 7.04 -5.44
CA THR A 23 21.19 7.56 -6.78
C THR A 23 20.04 7.32 -7.76
N ALA A 24 19.43 6.12 -7.74
CA ALA A 24 18.27 5.80 -8.57
C ALA A 24 17.02 6.62 -8.19
N ILE A 25 16.77 6.82 -6.89
CA ILE A 25 15.67 7.65 -6.38
C ILE A 25 15.86 9.10 -6.82
N GLN A 26 17.07 9.64 -6.71
CA GLN A 26 17.38 11.02 -7.07
C GLN A 26 17.30 11.28 -8.57
N ASN A 27 17.91 10.41 -9.38
CA ASN A 27 18.13 10.66 -10.81
C ASN A 27 17.11 9.96 -11.72
N SER A 28 16.20 9.16 -11.15
CA SER A 28 15.39 8.19 -11.90
C SER A 28 16.25 7.10 -12.58
N LEU A 29 15.60 6.08 -13.13
CA LEU A 29 16.25 5.05 -13.94
C LEU A 29 15.82 5.16 -15.39
N TYR A 30 16.67 4.75 -16.31
CA TYR A 30 16.30 4.59 -17.72
C TYR A 30 16.27 3.11 -18.06
N ILE A 31 15.09 2.62 -18.44
CA ILE A 31 14.88 1.21 -18.80
C ILE A 31 14.22 1.19 -20.17
N CYS A 32 14.85 0.53 -21.14
CA CYS A 32 14.39 0.53 -22.54
C CYS A 32 14.11 1.95 -23.06
N SER A 33 15.02 2.89 -22.80
CA SER A 33 14.92 4.32 -23.14
C SER A 33 13.74 5.07 -22.52
N LYS A 34 13.02 4.46 -21.57
CA LYS A 34 11.96 5.11 -20.80
C LYS A 34 12.50 5.56 -19.46
N ARG A 35 12.26 6.83 -19.11
CA ARG A 35 12.51 7.37 -17.77
C ARG A 35 11.50 6.78 -16.78
N CYS A 36 12.00 6.10 -15.76
CA CYS A 36 11.26 5.46 -14.70
C CYS A 36 11.53 6.19 -13.38
N THR A 37 10.57 6.98 -12.93
CA THR A 37 10.60 7.59 -11.60
C THR A 37 10.72 6.49 -10.56
N THR A 38 11.69 6.63 -9.66
CA THR A 38 12.02 5.62 -8.67
C THR A 38 11.75 6.20 -7.28
N GLN A 39 11.18 5.39 -6.41
CA GLN A 39 10.90 5.74 -5.02
C GLN A 39 11.27 4.57 -4.12
N LYS A 40 11.53 4.87 -2.85
CA LYS A 40 11.69 3.84 -1.83
C LYS A 40 10.40 3.03 -1.70
N LEU A 41 10.54 1.70 -1.67
CA LEU A 41 9.42 0.81 -1.39
C LEU A 41 9.21 0.78 0.13
N LEU A 42 8.17 1.45 0.60
CA LEU A 42 7.85 1.51 2.03
C LEU A 42 7.05 0.27 2.45
N PRO A 43 7.29 -0.26 3.66
CA PRO A 43 6.42 -1.29 4.22
C PRO A 43 5.03 -0.71 4.48
N GLU A 44 4.00 -1.48 4.15
CA GLU A 44 2.61 -1.11 4.41
C GLU A 44 2.04 -1.93 5.57
N PRO A 45 1.05 -1.39 6.32
CA PRO A 45 0.32 -2.18 7.31
C PRO A 45 -0.22 -3.48 6.69
N ARG A 46 0.13 -4.62 7.30
CA ARG A 46 -0.33 -5.92 6.83
C ARG A 46 -1.84 -6.00 6.94
N ARG A 47 -2.48 -6.58 5.93
CA ARG A 47 -3.92 -6.88 5.92
C ARG A 47 -4.17 -8.32 5.53
N CYS A 48 -5.17 -8.93 6.15
CA CYS A 48 -5.66 -10.23 5.69
C CYS A 48 -6.48 -10.03 4.40
N PHE A 49 -6.20 -10.79 3.35
CA PHE A 49 -6.97 -10.68 2.09
C PHE A 49 -8.32 -11.39 2.11
N LYS A 50 -8.61 -12.17 3.17
CA LYS A 50 -9.91 -12.85 3.35
C LYS A 50 -10.91 -12.00 4.15
N CYS A 51 -10.48 -11.45 5.29
CA CYS A 51 -11.35 -10.65 6.17
C CYS A 51 -11.10 -9.13 6.11
N HIS A 52 -10.07 -8.69 5.39
CA HIS A 52 -9.65 -7.30 5.26
C HIS A 52 -9.27 -6.56 6.56
N ALA A 53 -9.18 -7.27 7.68
CA ALA A 53 -8.66 -6.73 8.93
C ALA A 53 -7.21 -6.27 8.76
N ILE A 54 -6.96 -4.99 9.07
CA ILE A 54 -5.64 -4.37 9.12
C ILE A 54 -4.96 -4.76 10.43
N ASN A 55 -3.65 -4.99 10.38
CA ASN A 55 -2.81 -5.37 11.51
C ASN A 55 -3.26 -6.68 12.20
N ALA A 56 -3.97 -7.54 11.48
CA ALA A 56 -4.34 -8.86 11.95
C ALA A 56 -3.09 -9.74 12.13
N ARG A 57 -3.06 -10.53 13.21
CA ARG A 57 -1.99 -11.52 13.46
C ARG A 57 -2.08 -12.79 12.58
N HIS A 58 -2.76 -12.69 11.44
CA HIS A 58 -2.96 -13.79 10.51
C HIS A 58 -2.97 -13.29 9.06
N ILE A 59 -2.73 -14.23 8.13
CA ILE A 59 -2.88 -14.03 6.69
C ILE A 59 -4.11 -14.79 6.19
N ALA A 60 -4.51 -14.56 4.94
CA ALA A 60 -5.69 -15.21 4.34
C ALA A 60 -5.68 -16.74 4.50
N ALA A 61 -4.52 -17.38 4.33
CA ALA A 61 -4.36 -18.84 4.48
C ALA A 61 -4.69 -19.36 5.90
N ASN A 62 -4.51 -18.54 6.93
CA ASN A 62 -4.75 -18.88 8.34
C ASN A 62 -5.97 -18.13 8.91
N CYS A 63 -6.80 -17.55 8.05
CA CYS A 63 -7.95 -16.77 8.47
C CYS A 63 -9.10 -17.70 8.86
N LYS A 64 -9.70 -17.44 10.02
CA LYS A 64 -10.81 -18.24 10.57
C LYS A 64 -12.18 -17.84 10.01
N GLU A 65 -12.27 -16.75 9.25
CA GLU A 65 -13.52 -16.42 8.57
C GLU A 65 -13.95 -17.55 7.66
N ILE A 66 -15.24 -17.86 7.65
CA ILE A 66 -15.78 -18.96 6.84
C ILE A 66 -15.77 -18.53 5.37
N THR A 67 -16.30 -17.34 5.10
CA THR A 67 -16.41 -16.74 3.77
C THR A 67 -15.40 -15.61 3.58
N ASP A 68 -15.13 -15.24 2.32
CA ASP A 68 -14.47 -13.97 2.03
C ASP A 68 -15.37 -12.80 2.40
N ILE A 69 -14.77 -11.78 3.00
CA ILE A 69 -15.41 -10.50 3.26
C ILE A 69 -15.09 -9.57 2.10
N CYS A 70 -16.09 -8.87 1.60
CA CYS A 70 -15.91 -7.95 0.50
C CYS A 70 -15.15 -6.70 0.96
N ASP A 71 -14.04 -6.37 0.29
CA ASP A 71 -13.29 -5.14 0.55
C ASP A 71 -14.07 -3.85 0.26
N THR A 72 -15.14 -3.92 -0.52
CA THR A 72 -15.90 -2.73 -0.97
C THR A 72 -17.10 -2.43 -0.09
N CYS A 73 -17.90 -3.43 0.26
CA CYS A 73 -19.11 -3.25 1.07
C CYS A 73 -19.09 -3.95 2.44
N GLY A 74 -18.04 -4.73 2.75
CA GLY A 74 -17.95 -5.51 3.99
C GLY A 74 -18.88 -6.71 4.10
N GLY A 75 -19.61 -7.06 3.03
CA GLY A 75 -20.50 -8.23 2.99
C GLY A 75 -19.77 -9.57 2.87
N ALA A 76 -20.44 -10.66 3.23
CA ALA A 76 -19.90 -12.03 3.18
C ALA A 76 -19.97 -12.64 1.77
N HIS A 77 -19.16 -12.10 0.85
CA HIS A 77 -19.00 -12.61 -0.51
C HIS A 77 -17.66 -12.17 -1.10
N LEU A 78 -17.25 -12.79 -2.22
CA LEU A 78 -16.05 -12.38 -2.94
C LEU A 78 -16.21 -10.95 -3.46
N SER A 79 -15.18 -10.11 -3.33
CA SER A 79 -15.23 -8.72 -3.81
C SER A 79 -15.50 -8.59 -5.30
N ARG A 80 -15.19 -9.62 -6.10
CA ARG A 80 -15.45 -9.64 -7.54
C ARG A 80 -16.95 -9.79 -7.88
N GLU A 81 -17.74 -10.30 -6.93
CA GLU A 81 -19.18 -10.52 -7.04
C GLU A 81 -19.98 -9.38 -6.39
N CYS A 82 -19.30 -8.34 -5.88
CA CYS A 82 -19.94 -7.18 -5.27
C CYS A 82 -20.71 -6.36 -6.31
N SER A 83 -22.02 -6.21 -6.12
CA SER A 83 -22.85 -5.30 -6.94
C SER A 83 -22.54 -3.82 -6.70
N LEU A 84 -21.95 -3.48 -5.56
CA LEU A 84 -21.62 -2.09 -5.18
C LEU A 84 -20.21 -1.66 -5.63
N LYS A 85 -19.51 -2.48 -6.42
CA LYS A 85 -18.11 -2.24 -6.76
C LYS A 85 -17.87 -0.98 -7.57
N ASP A 86 -18.74 -0.72 -8.54
CA ASP A 86 -18.66 0.41 -9.46
C ASP A 86 -19.61 1.55 -9.07
N GLU A 87 -20.25 1.43 -7.90
CA GLU A 87 -21.12 2.43 -7.31
C GLU A 87 -20.33 3.53 -6.57
N LEU A 88 -21.03 4.62 -6.22
CA LEU A 88 -20.42 5.76 -5.53
C LEU A 88 -19.82 5.39 -4.16
N PRO A 89 -18.73 6.07 -3.73
CA PRO A 89 -18.05 5.76 -2.47
C PRO A 89 -18.94 5.81 -1.22
N GLU A 90 -20.02 6.59 -1.20
CA GLU A 90 -20.95 6.63 -0.06
C GLU A 90 -21.63 5.27 0.20
N LYS A 91 -21.75 4.42 -0.82
CA LYS A 91 -22.26 3.05 -0.67
C LYS A 91 -21.20 2.04 -0.23
N HIS A 92 -19.92 2.43 -0.24
CA HIS A 92 -18.82 1.57 0.20
C HIS A 92 -18.71 1.62 1.72
N TYR A 93 -18.30 0.50 2.30
CA TYR A 93 -18.16 0.34 3.75
C TYR A 93 -16.79 -0.24 4.09
N CYS A 94 -16.16 0.34 5.10
CA CYS A 94 -14.86 -0.07 5.58
C CYS A 94 -14.99 -0.89 6.86
N VAL A 95 -14.54 -2.15 6.83
CA VAL A 95 -14.62 -3.07 7.98
C VAL A 95 -13.68 -2.67 9.13
N ASN A 96 -12.66 -1.85 8.84
CA ASN A 96 -11.63 -1.47 9.81
C ASN A 96 -12.05 -0.27 10.67
N CYS A 97 -12.55 0.81 10.05
CA CYS A 97 -13.05 1.99 10.76
C CYS A 97 -14.57 1.98 10.99
N LYS A 98 -15.29 1.02 10.38
CA LYS A 98 -16.73 0.79 10.54
C LYS A 98 -17.60 1.95 10.07
N THR A 99 -17.18 2.63 8.99
CA THR A 99 -17.93 3.74 8.40
C THR A 99 -18.20 3.51 6.92
N TYR A 100 -19.27 4.14 6.43
CA TYR A 100 -19.53 4.30 5.00
C TYR A 100 -18.68 5.42 4.41
N GLY A 101 -18.61 5.50 3.07
CA GLY A 101 -17.88 6.54 2.34
C GLY A 101 -16.59 6.07 1.67
N HIS A 102 -16.09 4.88 2.03
CA HIS A 102 -14.92 4.30 1.40
C HIS A 102 -14.84 2.78 1.61
N ALA A 103 -14.09 2.12 0.74
CA ALA A 103 -13.79 0.69 0.81
C ALA A 103 -12.68 0.40 1.84
N SER A 104 -12.61 -0.84 2.33
CA SER A 104 -11.59 -1.33 3.27
C SER A 104 -10.15 -1.28 2.74
N ARG A 105 -9.98 -1.06 1.44
CA ARG A 105 -8.68 -0.91 0.76
C ARG A 105 -8.23 0.54 0.58
N ASP A 106 -9.01 1.51 1.06
CA ASP A 106 -8.68 2.93 0.96
C ASP A 106 -7.46 3.27 1.83
N ARG A 107 -6.50 4.00 1.26
CA ARG A 107 -5.29 4.46 1.94
C ARG A 107 -5.52 5.70 2.79
N LEU A 108 -6.65 6.40 2.60
CA LEU A 108 -7.10 7.51 3.41
C LEU A 108 -8.01 7.07 4.57
N CYS A 109 -8.24 5.76 4.71
CA CYS A 109 -8.98 5.22 5.85
C CYS A 109 -8.29 5.60 7.17
N PRO A 110 -8.98 6.20 8.15
CA PRO A 110 -8.39 6.61 9.42
C PRO A 110 -7.71 5.46 10.17
N ALA A 111 -8.28 4.26 10.10
CA ALA A 111 -7.68 3.06 10.71
C ALA A 111 -6.38 2.65 9.99
N TYR A 112 -6.31 2.79 8.67
CA TYR A 112 -5.10 2.50 7.89
C TYR A 112 -4.00 3.54 8.15
N THR A 113 -4.35 4.83 8.16
CA THR A 113 -3.42 5.92 8.48
C THR A 113 -2.82 5.72 9.86
N LYS A 114 -3.66 5.47 10.88
CA LYS A 114 -3.18 5.18 12.24
C LYS A 114 -2.19 4.01 12.29
N CYS A 115 -2.50 2.89 11.62
CA CYS A 115 -1.58 1.75 11.57
C CYS A 115 -0.28 2.07 10.80
N THR A 116 -0.35 2.95 9.80
CA THR A 116 0.82 3.44 9.05
C THR A 116 1.70 4.31 9.93
N ASP A 117 1.11 5.22 10.72
CA ASP A 117 1.83 6.07 11.68
C ASP A 117 2.49 5.24 12.78
N GLU A 118 1.78 4.24 13.32
CA GLU A 118 2.35 3.29 14.28
C GLU A 118 3.52 2.49 13.69
N LEU A 119 3.43 2.12 12.40
CA LEU A 119 4.51 1.43 11.70
C LEU A 119 5.72 2.34 11.52
N ASN A 120 5.50 3.58 11.08
CA ASN A 120 6.55 4.59 10.89
C ASN A 120 7.19 5.00 12.23
N THR A 121 6.45 4.98 13.33
CA THR A 121 7.00 5.20 14.67
C THR A 121 8.01 4.11 15.06
N ARG A 122 7.74 2.85 14.65
CA ARG A 122 8.65 1.72 14.89
C ARG A 122 9.80 1.65 13.88
N MET A 123 9.61 2.26 12.71
CA MET A 123 10.53 2.26 11.57
C MET A 123 10.70 3.70 11.05
N PRO A 124 11.36 4.59 11.82
CA PRO A 124 11.46 6.02 11.50
C PRO A 124 12.19 6.28 10.18
N GLU A 125 13.00 5.33 9.71
CA GLU A 125 13.63 5.38 8.39
C GLU A 125 12.61 5.53 7.24
N ASN A 126 11.36 5.12 7.43
CA ASN A 126 10.30 5.25 6.45
C ASN A 126 9.92 6.72 6.17
N LEU A 127 10.18 7.62 7.12
CA LEU A 127 9.84 9.04 7.00
C LEU A 127 10.78 9.80 6.06
N TYR A 128 11.88 9.18 5.63
CA TYR A 128 12.84 9.77 4.71
C TYR A 128 12.57 9.37 3.26
N LYS A 129 12.80 10.29 2.34
CA LYS A 129 12.73 10.03 0.89
C LYS A 129 13.82 9.06 0.44
N TYR A 130 15.00 9.20 1.01
CA TYR A 130 16.16 8.35 0.75
C TYR A 130 16.31 7.27 1.84
N PHE A 131 17.21 6.32 1.61
CA PHE A 131 17.76 5.50 2.67
C PHE A 131 18.77 6.35 3.46
N PRO A 132 18.57 6.56 4.78
CA PRO A 132 19.48 7.38 5.58
C PRO A 132 20.90 6.82 5.56
N MET A 133 21.88 7.70 5.38
CA MET A 133 23.32 7.42 5.44
C MET A 133 24.02 8.53 6.24
N ASP A 134 25.33 8.45 6.43
CA ASP A 134 26.11 9.48 7.14
C ASP A 134 26.04 10.86 6.45
N ASN A 135 25.73 10.90 5.15
CA ASN A 135 25.54 12.13 4.40
C ASN A 135 24.17 12.77 4.72
N PRO A 136 24.12 13.98 5.31
CA PRO A 136 22.87 14.64 5.70
C PRO A 136 21.92 14.93 4.54
N ARG A 137 22.41 14.94 3.29
CA ARG A 137 21.54 15.07 2.10
C ARG A 137 20.54 13.94 1.95
N THR A 138 20.76 12.81 2.62
CA THR A 138 19.83 11.67 2.65
C THR A 138 18.72 11.81 3.68
N TRP A 139 18.76 12.83 4.54
CA TRP A 139 17.80 13.04 5.64
C TRP A 139 16.63 13.93 5.22
N GLU A 140 16.33 13.99 3.92
CA GLU A 140 15.13 14.66 3.39
C GLU A 140 13.88 13.87 3.81
N LEU A 141 13.01 14.49 4.62
CA LEU A 141 11.73 13.89 5.01
C LEU A 141 10.75 13.90 3.84
N THR A 142 10.02 12.81 3.64
CA THR A 142 8.82 12.83 2.81
C THR A 142 7.77 13.64 3.56
N HIS A 143 7.41 14.82 3.04
CA HIS A 143 6.29 15.58 3.61
C HIS A 143 5.03 14.69 3.64
N PRO A 144 4.31 14.64 4.76
CA PRO A 144 2.97 14.04 4.80
C PRO A 144 1.98 14.81 3.92
#